data_AF-A0A7V9C065-F1
#
_entry.id   AF-A0A7V9C065-F1
#
_cell.length_a   1.000
_cell.length_b   1.000
_cell.length_c   1.000
_cell.angle_alpha   90.00
_cell.angle_beta   90.00
_cell.angle_gamma   90.00
#
_symmetry.space_group_name_H-M   'P 1'
#
loop_
_entity.id
_entity.type
_entity.pdbx_description
1 polymer ?
#
loop_
_entity_poly.entity_id
_entity_poly.type
_entity_poly.pdbx_seq_one_letter_code
_entity_poly.pdbx_strand_id
1 'polypeptide(L)' 'MEGKKDELKGRVKEAAGDLTDDKSLKAEGKADRTGGKVKEFLGDAKDKGEEIVDKVKDKVDRKK' A
#
# COMPACT_ATOMS: atom_id res chain seq x y z
N MET A 1 13.01 11.27 2.77
CA MET A 1 12.99 12.13 1.55
C MET A 1 12.66 11.35 0.27
N GLU A 2 12.44 10.03 0.34
CA GLU A 2 12.09 9.18 -0.82
C GLU A 2 10.69 9.41 -1.38
N GLY A 3 9.67 9.60 -0.52
CA GLY A 3 8.27 9.73 -0.99
C GLY A 3 8.02 10.87 -2.00
N LYS A 4 8.75 11.99 -1.93
CA LYS A 4 8.61 13.07 -2.92
C LYS A 4 9.20 12.72 -4.28
N LYS A 5 10.23 11.87 -4.31
CA LYS A 5 10.91 11.44 -5.54
C LYS A 5 10.07 10.40 -6.27
N ASP A 6 9.48 9.47 -5.52
CA ASP A 6 8.55 8.47 -6.06
C ASP A 6 7.26 9.10 -6.59
N GLU A 7 6.69 10.09 -5.89
CA GLU A 7 5.51 10.80 -6.40
C GLU A 7 5.82 11.56 -7.70
N LEU A 8 6.97 12.22 -7.79
CA LEU A 8 7.40 12.92 -9.01
C LEU A 8 7.61 11.94 -10.17
N LYS A 9 8.29 10.82 -9.92
CA LYS A 9 8.55 9.76 -10.92
C LYS A 9 7.24 9.13 -11.42
N GLY A 10 6.27 8.94 -10.53
CA GLY A 10 4.93 8.48 -10.86
C GLY A 10 4.22 9.44 -11.80
N ARG A 11 4.19 10.75 -11.49
CA ARG A 11 3.58 11.76 -12.37
C ARG A 11 4.25 11.84 -13.73
N VAL A 12 5.58 11.75 -13.79
CA VAL A 12 6.34 11.75 -15.05
C VAL A 12 6.03 10.52 -15.90
N LYS A 13 5.98 9.31 -15.31
CA LYS A 13 5.55 8.09 -16.01
C LYS A 13 4.11 8.19 -16.52
N GLU A 14 3.21 8.77 -15.73
CA GLU A 14 1.80 8.95 -16.10
C GLU A 14 1.67 9.91 -17.30
N ALA A 15 2.37 11.06 -17.26
CA ALA A 15 2.37 12.04 -18.34
C ALA A 15 3.04 11.50 -19.62
N ALA A 16 4.16 10.78 -19.49
CA ALA A 16 4.84 10.17 -20.63
C ALA A 16 4.00 9.06 -21.27
N GLY A 17 3.30 8.25 -20.45
CA GLY A 17 2.37 7.23 -20.94
C GLY A 17 1.16 7.82 -21.67
N ASP A 18 0.62 8.96 -21.19
CA ASP A 18 -0.47 9.69 -21.85
C ASP A 18 -0.01 10.32 -23.18
N LEU A 19 1.22 10.85 -23.22
CA LEU A 19 1.82 11.46 -24.42
C LEU A 19 2.20 10.45 -25.51
N THR A 20 2.55 9.22 -25.12
CA THR A 20 3.07 8.19 -26.05
C THR A 20 1.96 7.21 -26.48
N ASP A 21 0.73 7.37 -25.98
CA ASP A 21 -0.37 6.37 -26.09
C ASP A 21 0.04 4.97 -25.61
N ASP A 22 1.01 4.90 -24.69
CA ASP A 22 1.61 3.66 -24.24
C ASP A 22 0.79 3.11 -23.06
N LYS A 23 -0.24 2.33 -23.38
CA LYS A 23 -1.17 1.72 -22.41
C LYS A 23 -0.46 0.93 -21.31
N SER A 24 0.74 0.41 -21.59
CA SER A 24 1.58 -0.31 -20.63
C SER A 24 2.10 0.59 -19.50
N LEU A 25 2.60 1.80 -19.81
CA LEU A 25 3.10 2.76 -18.81
C LEU A 25 1.98 3.30 -17.91
N LYS A 26 0.79 3.54 -18.49
CA LYS A 26 -0.40 3.97 -17.75
C LYS A 26 -0.94 2.86 -16.83
N ALA A 27 -0.86 1.61 -17.28
CA ALA A 27 -1.25 0.44 -16.49
C ALA A 27 -0.28 0.19 -15.32
N GLU A 28 1.03 0.29 -15.55
CA GLU A 28 2.05 0.19 -14.49
C GLU A 28 1.82 1.23 -13.38
N GLY A 29 1.61 2.50 -13.75
CA GLY A 29 1.37 3.57 -12.77
C GLY A 29 0.08 3.37 -11.95
N LYS A 30 -1.00 2.90 -12.57
CA LYS A 30 -2.26 2.56 -11.86
C LYS A 30 -2.12 1.34 -10.97
N ALA A 31 -1.41 0.31 -11.44
CA ALA A 31 -1.17 -0.91 -10.67
C ALA A 31 -0.31 -0.62 -9.44
N ASP A 32 0.70 0.25 -9.56
CA ASP A 32 1.57 0.65 -8.45
C ASP A 32 0.78 1.44 -7.38
N ARG A 33 -0.07 2.40 -7.78
CA ARG A 33 -0.96 3.10 -6.83
C ARG A 33 -1.97 2.17 -6.14
N THR A 34 -2.49 1.19 -6.87
CA THR A 34 -3.51 0.26 -6.34
C THR A 34 -2.86 -0.77 -5.42
N GLY A 35 -1.73 -1.35 -5.83
CA GLY A 35 -0.96 -2.29 -5.03
C GLY A 35 -0.38 -1.64 -3.77
N GLY A 36 0.09 -0.39 -3.87
CA GLY A 36 0.55 0.39 -2.72
C GLY A 36 -0.54 0.62 -1.68
N LYS A 37 -1.71 1.12 -2.11
CA LYS A 37 -2.86 1.32 -1.21
C LYS A 37 -3.35 0.01 -0.59
N VAL A 38 -3.40 -1.08 -1.36
CA VAL A 38 -3.82 -2.39 -0.85
C VAL A 38 -2.83 -2.93 0.18
N LYS A 39 -1.52 -2.82 -0.06
CA LYS A 39 -0.49 -3.21 0.92
C LYS A 39 -0.57 -2.39 2.19
N GLU A 40 -0.79 -1.07 2.09
CA GLU A 40 -0.91 -0.18 3.23
C GLU A 40 -2.16 -0.52 4.06
N PHE A 41 -3.30 -0.75 3.40
CA PHE A 41 -4.54 -1.14 4.06
C PHE A 41 -4.48 -2.54 4.70
N LEU A 42 -3.83 -3.51 4.04
CA LEU A 42 -3.60 -4.84 4.61
C LEU A 42 -2.62 -4.80 5.77
N GLY A 43 -1.60 -3.94 5.72
CA GLY A 43 -0.66 -3.72 6.81
C GLY A 43 -1.36 -3.19 8.05
N ASP A 44 -2.10 -2.09 7.91
CA ASP A 44 -2.84 -1.43 9.00
C ASP A 44 -3.92 -2.36 9.61
N ALA A 45 -4.59 -3.16 8.77
CA ALA A 45 -5.57 -4.15 9.22
C ALA A 45 -4.94 -5.36 9.93
N LYS A 46 -3.76 -5.82 9.48
CA LYS A 46 -3.02 -6.89 10.16
C LYS A 46 -2.50 -6.44 11.52
N ASP A 47 -1.91 -5.25 11.62
CA ASP A 47 -1.37 -4.71 12.87
C ASP A 47 -2.47 -4.57 13.95
N LYS A 48 -3.63 -4.01 13.57
CA LYS A 48 -4.80 -3.94 14.47
C LYS A 48 -5.35 -5.33 14.83
N GLY A 49 -5.34 -6.26 13.88
CA GLY A 49 -5.77 -7.64 14.11
C GLY A 49 -4.88 -8.36 15.12
N GLU A 50 -3.56 -8.24 14.97
CA GLU A 50 -2.59 -8.81 15.91
C GLU A 50 -2.73 -8.19 17.31
N GLU A 51 -2.86 -6.87 17.45
CA GLU A 51 -3.02 -6.25 18.78
C GLU A 51 -4.29 -6.73 19.51
N ILE A 52 -5.39 -6.93 18.78
CA ILE A 52 -6.65 -7.45 19.34
C ILE A 52 -6.49 -8.92 19.74
N VAL A 53 -5.86 -9.74 18.88
CA VAL A 53 -5.60 -11.15 19.17
C VAL A 53 -4.69 -11.30 20.39
N ASP A 54 -3.65 -10.49 20.52
CA ASP A 54 -2.71 -10.54 21.65
C ASP A 54 -3.41 -10.14 22.96
N LYS A 55 -4.23 -9.08 22.96
CA LYS A 55 -5.07 -8.70 24.13
C LYS A 55 -6.06 -9.78 24.54
N VAL A 56 -6.64 -10.50 23.56
CA VAL A 56 -7.56 -11.61 23.83
C VAL A 56 -6.81 -12.80 24.40
N LYS A 57 -5.63 -13.12 23.85
CA LYS A 57 -4.79 -14.23 24.29
C LYS A 57 -4.27 -14.00 25.72
N ASP A 58 -3.79 -12.79 26.03
CA ASP A 58 -3.31 -12.42 27.37
C ASP A 58 -4.44 -12.51 28.43
N LYS A 59 -5.66 -12.07 28.08
CA LYS A 59 -6.83 -12.19 28.98
C LYS A 59 -7.29 -13.63 29.18
N VAL A 60 -7.19 -14.48 28.17
CA VAL A 60 -7.58 -15.89 28.25
C VAL A 60 -6.54 -16.69 29.05
N ASP A 61 -5.26 -16.39 28.90
CA ASP A 61 -4.17 -17.06 29.62
C ASP A 61 -4.20 -16.73 31.12
N ARG A 62 -4.51 -15.48 31.49
CA ARG A 62 -4.52 -15.00 32.88
C ARG A 62 -5.65 -15.55 33.76
N LYS A 63 -6.62 -16.27 33.19
CA LYS A 63 -7.79 -16.81 33.90
C LYS A 63 -7.76 -18.34 34.07
N LYS A 64 -6.68 -18.98 33.62
CA LYS A 64 -6.41 -20.41 33.80
C LYS A 64 -5.35 -20.61 34.88
#